data_AF-A0A349QW38-F1
#
_entry.id   AF-A0A349QW38-F1
#
_cell.length_a   1.000
_cell.length_b   1.000
_cell.length_c   1.000
_cell.angle_alpha   90.00
_cell.angle_beta   90.00
_cell.angle_gamma   90.00
#
_symmetry.space_group_name_H-M   'P 1'
#
loop_
_entity.id
_entity.type
_entity.pdbx_description
1 polymer ?
#
loop_
_entity_poly.entity_id
_entity_poly.type
_entity_poly.pdbx_seq_one_letter_code
_entity_poly.pdbx_strand_id
1 'polypeptide(L)'
;MAIYHFSVKTVARSAGRSATAAIAYRAGEKIYCEREGREHDYSRKTGVEHKEIYLPEGAPEHLKNRERLWNEVEQRETRKNSTVAREFEIAFPSELNQEQRLAMLEELCASIVDRHQVAVDACIHAPHTGSGSDERNYHAHILMSTRKLTPEGFTEKTRELDQKHSGEIDHWREHFADICNVHLDLAGSTARVDHRSYKDQENGLEATLHEGPKVTELRRRGIETEISRSNDEIKQRNQAQLQYSKNMDLLIAENEIKLSTLKTEQQTQIENSAKTPPIDEKALFEEKQRETLGKVLKREISAKDANLDLDFMQRNLKQAEINLTKHHKHQNEFNQQLAQEIVKNGLKQSHDKLQSLVDQHNELTQNKP
;
A
#
# COMPACT_ATOMS: atom_id res chain seq x y z
N MET A 1 10.98 -1.35 9.63
CA MET A 1 9.72 -0.72 9.19
C MET A 1 10.14 0.60 8.62
N ALA A 2 9.94 0.76 7.31
CA ALA A 2 10.16 2.02 6.64
C ALA A 2 9.40 3.12 7.38
N ILE A 3 10.09 4.23 7.67
CA ILE A 3 9.50 5.38 8.35
C ILE A 3 9.15 6.44 7.31
N TYR A 4 8.00 7.07 7.48
CA TYR A 4 7.65 8.25 6.70
C TYR A 4 8.02 9.51 7.50
N HIS A 5 8.88 10.35 6.92
CA HIS A 5 9.09 11.70 7.43
C HIS A 5 9.26 12.67 6.27
N PHE A 6 8.45 13.73 6.30
CA PHE A 6 8.54 14.86 5.41
C PHE A 6 8.11 16.11 6.17
N SER A 7 9.00 17.10 6.27
CA SER A 7 8.70 18.39 6.86
C SER A 7 9.17 19.54 5.99
N VAL A 8 8.38 20.62 5.99
CA VAL A 8 8.70 21.84 5.25
C VAL A 8 9.03 22.93 6.26
N LYS A 9 10.19 23.57 6.08
CA LYS A 9 10.68 24.65 6.94
C LYS A 9 11.02 25.86 6.09
N THR A 10 10.93 27.04 6.69
CA THR A 10 11.36 28.30 6.05
C THR A 10 12.65 28.80 6.67
N VAL A 11 13.56 29.31 5.84
CA VAL A 11 14.71 30.10 6.27
C VAL A 11 14.32 31.57 6.15
N ALA A 12 14.10 32.22 7.30
CA ALA A 12 13.61 33.59 7.36
C ALA A 12 14.57 34.51 8.12
N ARG A 13 14.79 35.70 7.57
CA ARG A 13 15.66 36.72 8.20
C ARG A 13 15.12 37.23 9.54
N SER A 14 13.80 37.26 9.71
CA SER A 14 13.16 37.63 10.98
C SER A 14 13.53 36.69 12.12
N ALA A 15 13.91 35.46 11.82
CA ALA A 15 14.41 34.47 12.79
C ALA A 15 15.94 34.51 12.93
N GLY A 16 16.63 35.53 12.39
CA GLY A 16 18.08 35.65 12.42
C GLY A 16 18.81 34.62 11.54
N ARG A 17 18.12 34.02 10.55
CA ARG A 17 18.69 33.00 9.66
C ARG A 17 19.06 33.61 8.30
N SER A 18 20.07 33.03 7.66
CA SER A 18 20.46 33.30 6.27
C SER A 18 20.51 32.00 5.45
N ALA A 19 20.32 32.11 4.14
CA ALA A 19 20.41 30.99 3.23
C ALA A 19 21.84 30.46 3.13
N THR A 20 22.84 31.35 3.11
CA THR A 20 24.27 31.00 3.14
C THR A 20 24.66 30.25 4.42
N ALA A 21 24.22 30.69 5.61
CA ALA A 21 24.48 29.96 6.85
C ALA A 21 23.74 28.62 6.86
N ALA A 22 22.49 28.61 6.36
CA ALA A 22 21.70 27.40 6.28
C ALA A 22 22.45 26.36 5.46
N ILE A 23 22.75 26.64 4.19
CA ILE A 23 23.37 25.65 3.32
C ILE A 23 24.79 25.27 3.74
N ALA A 24 25.61 26.21 4.23
CA ALA A 24 26.94 25.91 4.74
C ALA A 24 26.89 24.82 5.83
N TYR A 25 25.90 24.93 6.72
CA TYR A 25 25.66 23.93 7.76
C TYR A 25 25.23 22.57 7.20
N ARG A 26 24.36 22.52 6.18
CA ARG A 26 23.88 21.24 5.60
C ARG A 26 24.98 20.57 4.78
N ALA A 27 25.68 21.34 3.95
CA ALA A 27 26.74 20.83 3.09
C ALA A 27 28.03 20.51 3.85
N GLY A 28 28.17 20.98 5.10
CA GLY A 28 29.43 20.88 5.85
C GLY A 28 30.53 21.67 5.15
N GLU A 29 30.21 22.88 4.67
CA GLU A 29 31.09 23.70 3.86
C GLU A 29 31.37 25.05 4.52
N LYS A 30 32.34 25.73 3.93
CA LYS A 30 32.77 27.06 4.26
C LYS A 30 32.26 28.01 3.19
N ILE A 31 31.37 28.93 3.56
CA ILE A 31 30.68 29.83 2.63
C ILE A 31 30.69 31.25 3.19
N TYR A 32 31.14 32.21 2.39
CA TYR A 32 31.06 33.63 2.70
C TYR A 32 29.65 34.18 2.44
N CYS A 33 29.11 34.94 3.38
CA CYS A 33 27.86 35.66 3.23
C CYS A 33 28.11 37.14 2.98
N GLU A 34 27.87 37.60 1.75
CA GLU A 34 28.09 39.00 1.36
C GLU A 34 27.17 39.96 2.12
N ARG A 35 25.91 39.56 2.38
CA ARG A 35 24.95 40.38 3.13
C ARG A 35 25.37 40.61 4.58
N GLU A 36 25.93 39.59 5.22
CA GLU A 36 26.34 39.65 6.63
C GLU A 36 27.80 40.06 6.80
N GLY A 37 28.56 40.13 5.70
CA GLY A 37 29.98 40.47 5.70
C GLY A 37 30.85 39.46 6.45
N ARG A 38 30.38 38.23 6.62
CA ARG A 38 31.05 37.20 7.44
C ARG A 38 30.97 35.83 6.81
N GLU A 39 31.84 34.96 7.30
CA GLU A 39 31.96 33.59 6.85
C GLU A 39 31.19 32.63 7.76
N HIS A 40 30.59 31.61 7.16
CA HIS A 40 30.00 30.47 7.85
C HIS A 40 30.84 29.23 7.58
N ASP A 41 31.65 28.82 8.55
CA ASP A 41 32.57 27.68 8.41
C ASP A 41 32.04 26.46 9.18
N TYR A 42 31.47 25.51 8.42
CA TYR A 42 31.03 24.21 8.93
C TYR A 42 31.85 23.05 8.33
N SER A 43 33.05 23.32 7.84
CA SER A 43 33.98 22.33 7.25
C SER A 43 34.34 21.17 8.18
N ARG A 44 34.18 21.36 9.49
CA ARG A 44 34.41 20.33 10.52
C ARG A 44 33.22 19.38 10.71
N LYS A 45 32.08 19.64 10.08
CA LYS A 45 30.91 18.77 10.20
C LYS A 45 31.17 17.47 9.45
N THR A 46 30.87 16.36 10.10
CA THR A 46 30.98 15.01 9.53
C THR A 46 29.60 14.46 9.19
N GLY A 47 29.57 13.34 8.46
CA GLY A 47 28.32 12.63 8.15
C GLY A 47 27.51 13.21 6.99
N VAL A 48 28.08 14.07 6.15
CA VAL A 48 27.47 14.46 4.87
C VAL A 48 27.92 13.45 3.81
N GLU A 49 27.02 12.56 3.37
CA GLU A 49 27.34 11.50 2.39
C GLU A 49 27.33 12.02 0.95
N HIS A 50 26.44 12.96 0.67
CA HIS A 50 26.22 13.50 -0.66
C HIS A 50 25.73 14.95 -0.56
N LYS A 51 26.08 15.75 -1.57
CA LYS A 51 25.63 17.13 -1.72
C LYS A 51 25.69 17.55 -3.19
N GLU A 52 24.60 18.08 -3.71
CA GLU A 52 24.47 18.39 -5.14
C GLU A 52 23.49 19.54 -5.38
N ILE A 53 23.74 20.32 -6.42
CA ILE A 53 22.88 21.44 -6.83
C ILE A 53 22.12 21.03 -8.09
N TYR A 54 20.80 21.10 -8.01
CA TYR A 54 19.87 20.82 -9.10
C TYR A 54 19.28 22.14 -9.58
N LEU A 55 19.50 22.46 -10.85
CA LEU A 55 19.04 23.71 -11.47
C LEU A 55 18.10 23.40 -12.64
N PRO A 56 17.15 24.31 -12.94
CA PRO A 56 16.39 24.24 -14.19
C PRO A 56 17.29 24.25 -15.42
N GLU A 57 16.79 23.69 -16.52
CA GLU A 57 17.50 23.70 -17.80
C GLU A 57 17.83 25.14 -18.25
N GLY A 58 19.05 25.34 -18.74
CA GLY A 58 19.53 26.65 -19.19
C GLY A 58 19.88 27.63 -18.07
N ALA A 59 19.82 27.23 -16.80
CA ALA A 59 20.24 28.07 -15.69
C ALA A 59 21.69 28.56 -15.84
N PRO A 60 22.01 29.79 -15.38
CA PRO A 60 23.36 30.33 -15.46
C PRO A 60 24.43 29.42 -14.83
N GLU A 61 25.49 29.10 -15.59
CA GLU A 61 26.52 28.12 -15.18
C GLU A 61 27.20 28.46 -13.84
N HIS A 62 27.37 29.75 -13.54
CA HIS A 62 28.00 30.18 -12.29
C HIS A 62 27.18 29.81 -11.04
N LEU A 63 25.88 29.51 -11.19
CA LEU A 63 25.01 29.08 -10.09
C LEU A 63 25.17 27.60 -9.72
N LYS A 64 25.97 26.83 -10.47
CA LYS A 64 26.45 25.52 -10.00
C LYS A 64 27.47 25.65 -8.86
N ASN A 65 27.98 26.86 -8.62
CA ASN A 65 28.76 27.13 -7.42
C ASN A 65 27.83 27.50 -6.26
N ARG A 66 27.88 26.71 -5.19
CA ARG A 66 27.04 26.87 -3.99
C ARG A 66 27.14 28.25 -3.35
N GLU A 67 28.34 28.77 -3.14
CA GLU A 67 28.52 30.09 -2.54
C GLU A 67 27.92 31.18 -3.41
N ARG A 68 28.12 31.12 -4.73
CA ARG A 68 27.50 32.07 -5.68
C ARG A 68 25.98 31.99 -5.64
N LEU A 69 25.43 30.79 -5.80
CA LEU A 69 23.98 30.54 -5.78
C LEU A 69 23.30 31.17 -4.57
N TRP A 70 23.80 30.86 -3.37
CA TRP A 70 23.11 31.25 -2.15
C TRP A 70 23.36 32.71 -1.75
N ASN A 71 24.45 33.34 -2.20
CA ASN A 71 24.60 34.80 -2.12
C ASN A 71 23.63 35.52 -3.06
N GLU A 72 23.44 35.04 -4.28
CA GLU A 72 22.46 35.63 -5.20
C GLU A 72 21.02 35.49 -4.67
N VAL A 73 20.66 34.33 -4.13
CA VAL A 73 19.36 34.14 -3.45
C VAL A 73 19.17 35.17 -2.33
N GLU A 74 20.20 35.42 -1.51
CA GLU A 74 20.16 36.45 -0.46
C GLU A 74 19.96 37.85 -1.06
N GLN A 75 20.69 38.21 -2.12
CA GLN A 75 20.60 39.54 -2.74
C GLN A 75 19.22 39.82 -3.36
N ARG A 76 18.53 38.80 -3.90
CA ARG A 76 17.18 38.97 -4.51
C ARG A 76 16.08 39.29 -3.50
N GLU A 77 16.34 39.09 -2.21
CA GLU A 77 15.41 39.43 -1.13
C GLU A 77 15.79 40.75 -0.47
N THR A 78 14.93 41.76 -0.59
CA THR A 78 15.25 43.13 -0.15
C THR A 78 14.70 43.49 1.24
N ARG A 79 13.73 42.72 1.77
CA ARG A 79 13.09 43.04 3.06
C ARG A 79 13.82 42.37 4.22
N LYS A 80 13.85 43.03 5.38
CA LYS A 80 14.46 42.52 6.62
C LYS A 80 13.79 41.26 7.17
N ASN A 81 12.54 41.00 6.81
CA ASN A 81 11.73 39.85 7.23
C ASN A 81 11.48 38.86 6.09
N SER A 82 12.28 38.89 5.02
CA SER A 82 12.10 37.98 3.89
C SER A 82 12.38 36.54 4.29
N THR A 83 11.53 35.62 3.82
CA THR A 83 11.90 34.21 3.65
C THR A 83 12.84 34.12 2.46
N VAL A 84 14.06 33.64 2.69
CA VAL A 84 15.15 33.59 1.70
C VAL A 84 15.27 32.21 1.05
N ALA A 85 14.93 31.15 1.78
CA ALA A 85 14.90 29.78 1.28
C ALA A 85 13.76 28.98 1.93
N ARG A 86 13.37 27.87 1.30
CA ARG A 86 12.56 26.82 1.93
C ARG A 86 13.40 25.54 2.02
N GLU A 87 13.05 24.67 2.94
CA GLU A 87 13.78 23.45 3.24
C GLU A 87 12.77 22.31 3.32
N PHE A 88 12.91 21.29 2.46
CA PHE A 88 12.30 19.99 2.70
C PHE A 88 13.30 19.16 3.49
N GLU A 89 12.82 18.54 4.57
CA GLU A 89 13.58 17.58 5.36
C GLU A 89 12.85 16.25 5.32
N ILE A 90 13.53 15.24 4.79
CA ILE A 90 12.96 13.91 4.52
C ILE A 90 13.81 12.83 5.19
N ALA A 91 13.18 11.73 5.60
CA ALA A 91 13.90 10.52 6.02
C ALA A 91 13.89 9.48 4.91
N PHE A 92 15.00 8.79 4.71
CA PHE A 92 15.07 7.66 3.81
C PHE A 92 14.61 6.39 4.52
N PRO A 93 13.93 5.46 3.81
CA PRO A 93 13.73 4.12 4.32
C PRO A 93 15.05 3.43 4.62
N SER A 94 15.15 2.80 5.78
CA SER A 94 16.35 2.10 6.26
C SER A 94 16.76 0.91 5.39
N GLU A 95 15.82 0.43 4.60
CA GLU A 95 15.94 -0.68 3.65
C GLU A 95 16.77 -0.29 2.40
N LEU A 96 16.94 1.01 2.12
CA LEU A 96 17.68 1.48 0.96
C LEU A 96 19.17 1.64 1.25
N ASN A 97 20.01 1.15 0.34
CA ASN A 97 21.46 1.37 0.36
C ASN A 97 21.83 2.80 -0.12
N GLN A 98 23.11 3.15 -0.08
CA GLN A 98 23.58 4.50 -0.42
C GLN A 98 23.22 4.93 -1.86
N GLU A 99 23.42 4.05 -2.84
CA GLU A 99 23.12 4.35 -4.25
C GLU A 99 21.62 4.53 -4.48
N GLN A 100 20.80 3.69 -3.85
CA GLN A 100 19.34 3.79 -3.92
C GLN A 100 18.82 5.07 -3.26
N ARG A 101 19.39 5.48 -2.12
CA ARG A 101 19.05 6.76 -1.47
C ARG A 101 19.40 7.95 -2.37
N LEU A 102 20.54 7.89 -3.06
CA LEU A 102 20.94 8.93 -4.01
C LEU A 102 19.96 9.00 -5.18
N ALA A 103 19.65 7.88 -5.82
CA ALA A 103 18.70 7.84 -6.94
C ALA A 103 17.31 8.38 -6.54
N MET A 104 16.83 8.01 -5.35
CA MET A 104 15.58 8.51 -4.79
C MET A 104 15.61 10.03 -4.55
N LEU A 105 16.74 10.56 -4.07
CA LEU A 105 16.93 11.99 -3.88
C LEU A 105 16.96 12.76 -5.21
N GLU A 106 17.69 12.23 -6.21
CA GLU A 106 17.80 12.81 -7.54
C GLU A 106 16.41 12.93 -8.20
N GLU A 107 15.60 11.89 -8.13
CA GLU A 107 14.23 11.88 -8.66
C GLU A 107 13.33 12.92 -7.97
N LEU A 108 13.40 13.01 -6.64
CA LEU A 108 12.65 14.01 -5.89
C LEU A 108 13.12 15.44 -6.23
N CYS A 109 14.43 15.67 -6.30
CA CYS A 109 14.98 17.00 -6.61
C CYS A 109 14.64 17.42 -8.05
N ALA A 110 14.71 16.49 -9.01
CA ALA A 110 14.27 16.74 -10.38
C ALA A 110 12.78 17.11 -10.45
N SER A 111 11.93 16.38 -9.72
CA SER A 111 10.49 16.70 -9.63
C SER A 111 10.25 18.10 -9.08
N ILE A 112 11.00 18.52 -8.05
CA ILE A 112 10.89 19.86 -7.45
C ILE A 112 11.32 20.93 -8.44
N VAL A 113 12.45 20.73 -9.11
CA VAL A 113 12.99 21.66 -10.11
C VAL A 113 12.00 21.82 -11.26
N ASP A 114 11.47 20.72 -11.80
CA ASP A 114 10.52 20.73 -12.91
C ASP A 114 9.24 21.49 -12.55
N ARG A 115 8.64 21.14 -11.40
CA ARG A 115 7.37 21.71 -10.94
C ARG A 115 7.45 23.19 -10.57
N HIS A 116 8.53 23.61 -9.90
CA HIS A 116 8.63 24.97 -9.35
C HIS A 116 9.56 25.89 -10.14
N GLN A 117 10.39 25.35 -11.03
CA GLN A 117 11.42 26.09 -11.77
C GLN A 117 12.36 26.86 -10.82
N VAL A 118 12.76 26.25 -9.71
CA VAL A 118 13.62 26.85 -8.68
C VAL A 118 14.99 26.16 -8.66
N ALA A 119 16.02 26.86 -8.16
CA ALA A 119 17.25 26.20 -7.75
C ALA A 119 17.04 25.39 -6.47
N VAL A 120 17.61 24.18 -6.44
CA VAL A 120 17.59 23.23 -5.31
C VAL A 120 19.04 22.82 -4.96
N ASP A 121 19.36 22.74 -3.68
CA ASP A 121 20.65 22.23 -3.18
C ASP A 121 20.36 21.22 -2.07
N ALA A 122 20.68 19.96 -2.34
CA ALA A 122 20.31 18.85 -1.48
C ALA A 122 21.53 18.21 -0.83
N CYS A 123 21.39 17.74 0.40
CA CYS A 123 22.45 17.08 1.16
C CYS A 123 21.91 15.83 1.85
N ILE A 124 22.54 14.67 1.65
CA ILE A 124 22.25 13.43 2.39
C ILE A 124 23.12 13.38 3.64
N HIS A 125 22.50 13.17 4.80
CA HIS A 125 23.18 13.06 6.10
C HIS A 125 23.08 11.63 6.62
N ALA A 126 24.24 11.06 6.96
CA ALA A 126 24.37 9.83 7.71
C ALA A 126 24.05 10.05 9.21
N PRO A 127 23.56 9.02 9.90
CA PRO A 127 23.27 9.10 11.32
C PRO A 127 24.53 9.31 12.16
N HIS A 128 24.42 10.15 13.18
CA HIS A 128 25.51 10.40 14.13
C HIS A 128 25.56 9.32 15.22
N THR A 129 26.16 8.18 14.91
CA THR A 129 26.23 7.00 15.80
C THR A 129 26.90 7.30 17.15
N GLY A 130 27.96 8.14 17.16
CA GLY A 130 28.64 8.56 18.39
C GLY A 130 27.81 9.41 19.37
N SER A 131 26.62 9.87 18.97
CA SER A 131 25.73 10.70 19.80
C SER A 131 24.50 9.96 20.33
N GLY A 132 24.40 8.65 20.09
CA GLY A 132 23.19 7.87 20.40
C GLY A 132 22.01 8.24 19.51
N SER A 133 22.27 8.69 18.28
CA SER A 133 21.24 8.79 17.23
C SER A 133 20.91 7.39 16.70
N ASP A 134 19.67 7.16 16.30
CA ASP A 134 19.28 5.93 15.60
C ASP A 134 20.15 5.76 14.34
N GLU A 135 20.85 4.64 14.24
CA GLU A 135 21.79 4.31 13.16
C GLU A 135 21.11 4.10 11.80
N ARG A 136 19.78 4.08 11.79
CA ARG A 136 18.96 3.96 10.58
C ARG A 136 18.53 5.32 10.02
N ASN A 137 18.73 6.41 10.77
CA ASN A 137 18.18 7.73 10.45
C ASN A 137 19.00 8.49 9.39
N TYR A 138 19.07 7.92 8.19
CA TYR A 138 19.50 8.65 7.00
C TYR A 138 18.41 9.63 6.61
N HIS A 139 18.79 10.89 6.40
CA HIS A 139 17.86 11.94 6.03
C HIS A 139 18.50 12.88 5.01
N ALA A 140 17.67 13.59 4.24
CA ALA A 140 18.15 14.66 3.38
C ALA A 140 17.57 16.00 3.78
N HIS A 141 18.42 17.01 3.68
CA HIS A 141 18.01 18.41 3.67
C HIS A 141 18.02 18.91 2.24
N ILE A 142 16.90 19.42 1.75
CA ILE A 142 16.71 19.89 0.38
C ILE A 142 16.35 21.37 0.45
N LEU A 143 17.33 22.22 0.24
CA LEU A 143 17.17 23.66 0.31
C LEU A 143 16.78 24.19 -1.07
N MET A 144 15.72 24.98 -1.14
CA MET A 144 15.22 25.56 -2.39
C MET A 144 15.15 27.08 -2.31
N SER A 145 15.50 27.72 -3.42
CA SER A 145 15.33 29.16 -3.60
C SER A 145 13.86 29.55 -3.54
N THR A 146 13.57 30.81 -3.14
CA THR A 146 12.19 31.31 -3.08
C THR A 146 11.71 31.97 -4.36
N ARG A 147 12.54 31.96 -5.41
CA ARG A 147 12.24 32.60 -6.70
C ARG A 147 12.52 31.62 -7.81
N LYS A 148 11.75 31.72 -8.89
CA LYS A 148 12.04 30.94 -10.08
C LYS A 148 13.39 31.33 -10.65
N LEU A 149 14.08 30.39 -11.27
CA LEU A 149 15.35 30.55 -11.93
C LEU A 149 15.19 30.27 -13.41
N THR A 150 15.57 31.26 -14.22
CA THR A 150 15.54 31.23 -15.69
C THR A 150 16.96 31.39 -16.22
N PRO A 151 17.21 31.24 -17.54
CA PRO A 151 18.51 31.54 -18.13
C PRO A 151 19.02 32.97 -17.84
N GLU A 152 18.12 33.92 -17.61
CA GLU A 152 18.43 35.31 -17.25
C GLU A 152 18.68 35.50 -15.74
N GLY A 153 18.53 34.46 -14.93
CA GLY A 153 18.67 34.47 -13.48
C GLY A 153 17.34 34.41 -12.73
N PHE A 154 17.36 34.81 -11.45
CA PHE A 154 16.20 34.71 -10.57
C PHE A 154 15.09 35.71 -10.90
N THR A 155 13.85 35.26 -11.02
CA THR A 155 12.70 36.08 -11.44
C THR A 155 11.67 36.28 -10.30
N GLU A 156 10.40 35.98 -10.54
CA GLU A 156 9.30 36.13 -9.60
C GLU A 156 9.42 35.19 -8.40
N LYS A 157 8.80 35.58 -7.29
CA LYS A 157 8.81 34.84 -6.04
C LYS A 157 7.75 33.74 -6.08
N THR A 158 8.14 32.51 -5.77
CA THR A 158 7.23 31.37 -5.59
C THR A 158 6.45 31.55 -4.29
N ARG A 159 5.15 31.28 -4.31
CA ARG A 159 4.19 31.52 -3.21
C ARG A 159 3.31 30.33 -2.90
N GLU A 160 3.34 29.31 -3.74
CA GLU A 160 2.58 28.07 -3.63
C GLU A 160 2.84 27.34 -2.31
N LEU A 161 4.08 27.36 -1.80
CA LEU A 161 4.44 26.79 -0.50
C LEU A 161 4.23 27.74 0.71
N ASP A 162 3.84 29.00 0.48
CA ASP A 162 3.54 29.95 1.57
C ASP A 162 2.10 29.84 2.08
N GLN A 163 1.22 29.23 1.28
CA GLN A 163 -0.22 29.24 1.51
C GLN A 163 -0.67 27.88 2.03
N LYS A 164 -1.17 27.85 3.27
CA LYS A 164 -1.62 26.61 3.92
C LYS A 164 -2.71 25.86 3.12
N HIS A 165 -3.47 26.56 2.29
CA HIS A 165 -4.57 26.02 1.50
C HIS A 165 -4.24 25.82 0.02
N SER A 166 -2.98 25.94 -0.40
CA SER A 166 -2.59 25.68 -1.79
C SER A 166 -2.70 24.19 -2.17
N GLY A 167 -2.74 23.29 -1.17
CA GLY A 167 -2.60 21.85 -1.38
C GLY A 167 -1.18 21.41 -1.75
N GLU A 168 -0.24 22.34 -1.89
CA GLU A 168 1.09 22.06 -2.41
C GLU A 168 1.93 21.22 -1.43
N ILE A 169 1.79 21.47 -0.13
CA ILE A 169 2.48 20.67 0.89
C ILE A 169 1.93 19.24 0.91
N ASP A 170 0.60 19.08 0.78
CA ASP A 170 -0.02 17.76 0.77
C ASP A 170 0.37 16.97 -0.48
N HIS A 171 0.41 17.63 -1.65
CA HIS A 171 0.94 17.05 -2.88
C HIS A 171 2.36 16.52 -2.71
N TRP A 172 3.29 17.31 -2.14
CA TRP A 172 4.67 16.86 -1.96
C TRP A 172 4.80 15.73 -0.94
N ARG A 173 3.94 15.72 0.08
CA ARG A 173 3.89 14.61 1.03
C ARG A 173 3.45 13.32 0.36
N GLU A 174 2.38 13.37 -0.43
CA GLU A 174 1.90 12.24 -1.21
C GLU A 174 2.94 11.75 -2.22
N HIS A 175 3.44 12.66 -3.07
CA HIS A 175 4.45 12.35 -4.09
C HIS A 175 5.72 11.76 -3.50
N PHE A 176 6.17 12.26 -2.34
CA PHE A 176 7.31 11.68 -1.65
C PHE A 176 7.05 10.26 -1.12
N ALA A 177 5.84 9.98 -0.62
CA ALA A 177 5.48 8.61 -0.22
C ALA A 177 5.45 7.67 -1.43
N ASP A 178 4.96 8.14 -2.58
CA ASP A 178 4.93 7.35 -3.81
C ASP A 178 6.34 7.03 -4.30
N ILE A 179 7.23 8.03 -4.36
CA ILE A 179 8.66 7.81 -4.67
C ILE A 179 9.27 6.82 -3.68
N CYS A 180 9.07 6.98 -2.37
CA CYS A 180 9.57 6.04 -1.37
C CYS A 180 9.12 4.60 -1.66
N ASN A 181 7.83 4.41 -1.95
CA ASN A 181 7.24 3.10 -2.19
C ASN A 181 7.77 2.45 -3.48
N VAL A 182 7.95 3.24 -4.55
CA VAL A 182 8.57 2.76 -5.80
C VAL A 182 10.01 2.32 -5.54
N HIS A 183 10.81 3.12 -4.84
CA HIS A 183 12.21 2.75 -4.54
C HIS A 183 12.33 1.55 -3.60
N LEU A 184 11.41 1.41 -2.65
CA LEU A 184 11.30 0.20 -1.82
C LEU A 184 11.00 -1.04 -2.67
N ASP A 185 10.12 -0.93 -3.65
CA ASP A 185 9.82 -2.01 -4.59
C ASP A 185 11.01 -2.38 -5.48
N LEU A 186 11.71 -1.38 -6.03
CA LEU A 186 12.94 -1.60 -6.80
C LEU A 186 14.04 -2.25 -5.96
N ALA A 187 14.07 -1.98 -4.65
CA ALA A 187 14.98 -2.63 -3.70
C ALA A 187 14.52 -4.03 -3.27
N GLY A 188 13.37 -4.53 -3.75
CA GLY A 188 12.81 -5.82 -3.35
C GLY A 188 12.24 -5.85 -1.93
N SER A 189 11.96 -4.69 -1.35
CA SER A 189 11.40 -4.56 0.00
C SER A 189 9.88 -4.61 -0.03
N THR A 190 9.29 -5.38 0.88
CA THR A 190 7.85 -5.40 1.11
C THR A 190 7.38 -4.28 2.04
N ALA A 191 8.30 -3.49 2.59
CA ALA A 191 7.95 -2.34 3.42
C ALA A 191 7.27 -1.25 2.57
N ARG A 192 6.34 -0.52 3.20
CA ARG A 192 5.64 0.61 2.59
C ARG A 192 5.53 1.76 3.58
N VAL A 193 5.42 2.96 3.04
CA VAL A 193 5.18 4.20 3.77
C VAL A 193 3.89 4.85 3.29
N ASP A 194 3.25 5.60 4.18
CA ASP A 194 2.06 6.37 3.88
C ASP A 194 2.21 7.77 4.49
N HIS A 195 1.89 8.79 3.71
CA HIS A 195 2.05 10.19 4.09
C HIS A 195 0.97 10.68 5.07
N ARG A 196 -0.16 9.97 5.14
CA ARG A 196 -1.32 10.28 5.98
C ARG A 196 -1.02 9.95 7.44
N SER A 197 -1.72 10.61 8.36
CA SER A 197 -1.60 10.27 9.77
C SER A 197 -2.19 8.88 10.05
N TYR A 198 -1.79 8.21 11.13
CA TYR A 198 -2.40 6.93 11.53
C TYR A 198 -3.91 7.02 11.69
N LYS A 199 -4.41 8.18 12.14
CA LYS A 199 -5.84 8.46 12.24
C LYS A 199 -6.50 8.44 10.86
N ASP A 200 -5.92 9.10 9.86
CA ASP A 200 -6.47 9.20 8.51
C ASP A 200 -6.28 7.91 7.69
N GLN A 201 -5.37 7.04 8.12
CA GLN A 201 -5.24 5.67 7.59
C GLN A 201 -6.27 4.71 8.20
N GLU A 202 -6.95 5.11 9.29
CA GLU A 202 -7.90 4.28 10.03
C GLU A 202 -7.32 2.92 10.49
N ASN A 203 -5.99 2.86 10.65
CA ASN A 203 -5.26 1.62 10.95
C ASN A 203 -5.26 1.26 12.45
N GLY A 204 -5.85 2.12 13.29
CA GLY A 204 -5.94 1.97 14.73
C GLY A 204 -4.63 2.13 15.49
N LEU A 205 -3.53 2.55 14.84
CA LEU A 205 -2.25 2.80 15.50
C LEU A 205 -2.25 4.15 16.22
N GLU A 206 -1.53 4.22 17.33
CA GLU A 206 -1.43 5.41 18.16
C GLU A 206 -0.19 6.24 17.82
N ALA A 207 -0.38 7.54 17.65
CA ALA A 207 0.71 8.47 17.41
C ALA A 207 1.50 8.72 18.70
N THR A 208 2.83 8.69 18.61
CA THR A 208 3.72 9.06 19.71
C THR A 208 3.70 10.57 19.97
N LEU A 209 3.98 10.97 21.20
CA LEU A 209 4.20 12.35 21.62
C LEU A 209 5.55 12.87 21.12
N HIS A 210 5.62 14.16 20.78
CA HIS A 210 6.86 14.77 20.32
C HIS A 210 7.90 14.85 21.45
N GLU A 211 9.02 14.15 21.28
CA GLU A 211 10.19 14.26 22.15
C GLU A 211 11.07 15.43 21.72
N GLY A 212 10.95 16.55 22.43
CA GLY A 212 11.81 17.71 22.20
C GLY A 212 13.27 17.43 22.57
N PRO A 213 14.22 18.29 22.15
CA PRO A 213 15.66 18.05 22.32
C PRO A 213 16.09 17.72 23.75
N LYS A 214 15.48 18.36 24.74
CA LYS A 214 15.77 18.12 26.17
C LYS A 214 15.33 16.75 26.65
N VAL A 215 14.18 16.25 26.16
CA VAL A 215 13.69 14.90 26.47
C VAL A 215 14.63 13.87 25.86
N THR A 216 15.00 14.06 24.59
CA THR A 216 15.97 13.20 23.89
C THR A 216 17.34 13.19 24.59
N GLU A 217 17.82 14.35 25.05
CA GLU A 217 19.07 14.45 25.81
C GLU A 217 19.01 13.68 27.14
N LEU A 218 17.92 13.82 27.90
CA LEU A 218 17.71 13.07 29.15
C LEU A 218 17.68 11.56 28.89
N ARG A 219 16.95 11.13 27.86
CA ARG A 219 16.90 9.72 27.44
C ARG A 219 18.28 9.17 27.11
N ARG A 220 19.12 9.93 26.39
CA ARG A 220 20.51 9.55 26.08
C ARG A 220 21.39 9.40 27.31
N ARG A 221 21.06 10.08 28.41
CA ARG A 221 21.72 9.91 29.72
C ARG A 221 21.13 8.75 30.55
N GLY A 222 20.20 7.97 29.98
CA GLY A 222 19.49 6.91 30.67
C GLY A 222 18.41 7.41 31.64
N ILE A 223 18.01 8.69 31.55
CA ILE A 223 16.97 9.27 32.39
C ILE A 223 15.64 9.16 31.66
N GLU A 224 14.73 8.37 32.20
CA GLU A 224 13.36 8.31 31.71
C GLU A 224 12.55 9.56 32.11
N THR A 225 11.75 10.02 31.17
CA THR A 225 10.70 11.03 31.34
C THR A 225 9.32 10.39 31.11
N GLU A 226 8.26 11.05 31.56
CA GLU A 226 6.89 10.60 31.28
C GLU A 226 6.62 10.47 29.78
N ILE A 227 7.12 11.42 28.98
CA ILE A 227 6.97 11.41 27.51
C ILE A 227 7.67 10.19 26.91
N SER A 228 8.93 9.93 27.31
CA SER A 228 9.68 8.79 26.78
C SER A 228 9.01 7.46 27.14
N ARG A 229 8.54 7.30 28.38
CA ARG A 229 7.83 6.09 28.82
C ARG A 229 6.54 5.88 28.04
N SER A 230 5.70 6.92 27.94
CA SER A 230 4.44 6.85 27.19
C SER A 230 4.67 6.49 25.72
N ASN A 231 5.72 7.05 25.10
CA ASN A 231 6.08 6.69 23.73
C ASN A 231 6.52 5.24 23.57
N ASP A 232 7.24 4.69 24.55
CA ASP A 232 7.69 3.29 24.50
C ASP A 232 6.50 2.33 24.69
N GLU A 233 5.54 2.67 25.56
CA GLU A 233 4.27 1.96 25.69
C GLU A 233 3.40 2.02 24.42
N ILE A 234 3.32 3.19 23.77
CA ILE A 234 2.64 3.36 22.47
C ILE A 234 3.29 2.48 21.40
N LYS A 235 4.63 2.51 21.29
CA LYS A 235 5.37 1.70 20.32
C LYS A 235 5.13 0.20 20.55
N GLN A 236 5.12 -0.24 21.80
CA GLN A 236 4.85 -1.63 22.15
C GLN A 236 3.44 -2.07 21.73
N ARG A 237 2.42 -1.25 22.01
CA ARG A 237 1.03 -1.53 21.61
C ARG A 237 0.86 -1.54 20.09
N ASN A 238 1.42 -0.55 19.39
CA ASN A 238 1.43 -0.52 17.93
C ASN A 238 2.12 -1.76 17.33
N GLN A 239 3.25 -2.18 17.90
CA GLN A 239 3.94 -3.38 17.45
C GLN A 239 3.08 -4.63 17.63
N ALA A 240 2.44 -4.79 18.80
CA ALA A 240 1.55 -5.92 19.05
C ALA A 240 0.37 -5.96 18.04
N GLN A 241 -0.23 -4.81 17.74
CA GLN A 241 -1.31 -4.69 16.77
C GLN A 241 -0.87 -5.04 15.34
N LEU A 242 0.30 -4.55 14.91
CA LEU A 242 0.86 -4.89 13.60
C LEU A 242 1.17 -6.39 13.48
N GLN A 243 1.71 -7.01 14.53
CA GLN A 243 1.96 -8.46 14.55
C GLN A 243 0.64 -9.25 14.49
N TYR A 244 -0.38 -8.81 15.24
CA TYR A 244 -1.70 -9.42 15.19
C TYR A 244 -2.31 -9.35 13.78
N SER A 245 -2.29 -8.17 13.15
CA SER A 245 -2.79 -7.99 11.77
C SER A 245 -2.05 -8.90 10.79
N LYS A 246 -0.71 -8.94 10.87
CA LYS A 246 0.10 -9.80 9.99
C LYS A 246 -0.21 -11.28 10.17
N ASN A 247 -0.41 -11.74 11.40
CA ASN A 247 -0.79 -13.13 11.67
C ASN A 247 -2.18 -13.46 11.13
N MET A 248 -3.11 -12.49 11.19
CA MET A 248 -4.44 -12.64 10.59
C MET A 248 -4.37 -12.73 9.07
N ASP A 249 -3.57 -11.89 8.42
CA ASP A 249 -3.39 -11.91 6.95
C ASP A 249 -2.79 -13.25 6.49
N LEU A 250 -1.79 -13.76 7.21
CA LEU A 250 -1.21 -15.09 6.94
C LEU A 250 -2.25 -16.20 7.09
N LEU A 251 -3.05 -16.16 8.16
CA LEU A 251 -4.11 -17.15 8.39
C LEU A 251 -5.19 -17.08 7.30
N ILE A 252 -5.55 -15.88 6.84
CA ILE A 252 -6.47 -15.69 5.72
C ILE A 252 -5.90 -16.33 4.46
N ALA A 253 -4.64 -16.02 4.10
CA ALA A 253 -3.98 -16.58 2.92
C ALA A 253 -3.86 -18.12 2.98
N GLU A 254 -3.49 -18.68 4.14
CA GLU A 254 -3.46 -20.13 4.36
C GLU A 254 -4.83 -20.77 4.17
N ASN A 255 -5.88 -20.14 4.68
CA ASN A 255 -7.25 -20.61 4.50
C ASN A 255 -7.71 -20.50 3.05
N GLU A 256 -7.36 -19.44 2.32
CA GLU A 256 -7.65 -19.30 0.89
C GLU A 256 -6.99 -20.40 0.06
N ILE A 257 -5.71 -20.69 0.33
CA ILE A 257 -4.98 -21.79 -0.31
C ILE A 257 -5.66 -23.12 0.01
N LYS A 258 -5.96 -23.40 1.27
CA LYS A 258 -6.63 -24.63 1.69
C LYS A 258 -8.00 -24.79 1.04
N LEU A 259 -8.78 -23.71 0.95
CA LEU A 259 -10.06 -23.71 0.25
C LEU A 259 -9.90 -23.97 -1.24
N SER A 260 -8.85 -23.45 -1.88
CA SER A 260 -8.56 -23.72 -3.30
C SER A 260 -8.19 -25.19 -3.54
N THR A 261 -7.40 -25.79 -2.64
CA THR A 261 -7.02 -27.20 -2.69
C THR A 261 -8.23 -28.09 -2.49
N LEU A 262 -9.04 -27.83 -1.45
CA LEU A 262 -10.27 -28.59 -1.19
C LEU A 262 -11.26 -28.50 -2.35
N LYS A 263 -11.40 -27.34 -3.00
CA LYS A 263 -12.23 -27.21 -4.20
C LYS A 263 -11.69 -28.05 -5.36
N THR A 264 -10.38 -28.08 -5.55
CA THR A 264 -9.73 -28.88 -6.59
C THR A 264 -9.87 -30.37 -6.32
N GLU A 265 -9.69 -30.80 -5.06
CA GLU A 265 -9.93 -32.17 -4.62
C GLU A 265 -11.39 -32.57 -4.79
N GLN A 266 -12.33 -31.70 -4.42
CA GLN A 266 -13.76 -31.92 -4.63
C GLN A 266 -14.10 -32.01 -6.12
N GLN A 267 -13.56 -31.14 -6.96
CA GLN A 267 -13.73 -31.20 -8.42
C GLN A 267 -13.17 -32.51 -8.99
N THR A 268 -11.99 -32.94 -8.53
CA THR A 268 -11.38 -34.21 -8.90
C THR A 268 -12.22 -35.40 -8.42
N GLN A 269 -12.79 -35.33 -7.22
CA GLN A 269 -13.73 -36.33 -6.71
C GLN A 269 -15.05 -36.35 -7.48
N ILE A 270 -15.57 -35.20 -7.91
CA ILE A 270 -16.75 -35.10 -8.78
C ILE A 270 -16.44 -35.72 -10.15
N GLU A 271 -15.27 -35.44 -10.73
CA GLU A 271 -14.84 -36.04 -12.01
C GLU A 271 -14.59 -37.56 -11.90
N ASN A 272 -14.10 -38.03 -10.75
CA ASN A 272 -13.90 -39.45 -10.48
C ASN A 272 -15.20 -40.18 -10.07
N SER A 273 -16.14 -39.50 -9.41
CA SER A 273 -17.49 -40.02 -9.10
C SER A 273 -18.47 -39.90 -10.26
N ALA A 274 -18.22 -39.02 -11.23
CA ALA A 274 -18.88 -39.04 -12.54
C ALA A 274 -18.55 -40.32 -13.35
N LYS A 275 -17.66 -41.19 -12.86
CA LYS A 275 -17.45 -42.56 -13.37
C LYS A 275 -18.08 -43.68 -12.50
N THR A 276 -18.85 -43.38 -11.45
CA THR A 276 -19.68 -44.38 -10.74
C THR A 276 -20.92 -43.75 -10.10
N PRO A 277 -22.18 -44.10 -10.47
CA PRO A 277 -23.37 -43.35 -10.06
C PRO A 277 -23.87 -43.68 -8.62
N PRO A 278 -24.60 -42.77 -7.95
CA PRO A 278 -25.22 -42.97 -6.63
C PRO A 278 -26.46 -43.91 -6.69
N ILE A 279 -26.64 -44.74 -5.65
CA ILE A 279 -27.79 -45.65 -5.51
C ILE A 279 -29.04 -44.83 -5.17
N ASP A 280 -29.98 -44.80 -6.10
CA ASP A 280 -31.33 -44.25 -5.92
C ASP A 280 -32.21 -45.31 -5.24
N GLU A 281 -32.60 -45.11 -3.98
CA GLU A 281 -33.45 -46.07 -3.22
C GLU A 281 -34.78 -46.36 -3.93
N LYS A 282 -35.29 -45.41 -4.72
CA LYS A 282 -36.46 -45.62 -5.58
C LYS A 282 -36.08 -46.47 -6.80
N ALA A 283 -34.90 -46.29 -7.38
CA ALA A 283 -34.39 -47.17 -8.43
C ALA A 283 -34.14 -48.58 -7.93
N LEU A 284 -33.65 -48.76 -6.70
CA LEU A 284 -33.46 -50.07 -6.09
C LEU A 284 -34.81 -50.77 -5.82
N PHE A 285 -35.83 -50.03 -5.37
CA PHE A 285 -37.18 -50.56 -5.22
C PHE A 285 -37.80 -50.91 -6.57
N GLU A 286 -37.66 -50.05 -7.57
CA GLU A 286 -38.14 -50.30 -8.94
C GLU A 286 -37.38 -51.46 -9.60
N GLU A 287 -36.09 -51.62 -9.35
CA GLU A 287 -35.27 -52.74 -9.80
C GLU A 287 -35.77 -54.05 -9.20
N LYS A 288 -36.08 -54.07 -7.89
CA LYS A 288 -36.68 -55.23 -7.23
C LYS A 288 -38.08 -55.55 -7.76
N GLN A 289 -38.90 -54.53 -8.09
CA GLN A 289 -40.19 -54.71 -8.76
C GLN A 289 -40.00 -55.24 -10.20
N ARG A 290 -38.97 -54.80 -10.93
CA ARG A 290 -38.61 -55.31 -12.28
C ARG A 290 -38.12 -56.75 -12.24
N GLU A 291 -37.28 -57.12 -11.28
CA GLU A 291 -36.83 -58.51 -11.10
C GLU A 291 -38.01 -59.42 -10.79
N THR A 292 -38.89 -59.00 -9.88
CA THR A 292 -40.10 -59.75 -9.51
C THR A 292 -41.05 -59.90 -10.70
N LEU A 293 -41.27 -58.83 -11.48
CA LEU A 293 -42.02 -58.89 -12.73
C LEU A 293 -41.37 -59.82 -13.76
N GLY A 294 -40.04 -59.83 -13.85
CA GLY A 294 -39.29 -60.76 -14.70
C GLY A 294 -39.49 -62.23 -14.31
N LYS A 295 -39.51 -62.53 -13.01
CA LYS A 295 -39.80 -63.88 -12.49
C LYS A 295 -41.25 -64.31 -12.78
N VAL A 296 -42.22 -63.39 -12.67
CA VAL A 296 -43.62 -63.64 -13.07
C VAL A 296 -43.73 -63.92 -14.57
N LEU A 297 -43.08 -63.12 -15.42
CA LEU A 297 -43.09 -63.30 -16.88
C LEU A 297 -42.48 -64.64 -17.30
N LYS A 298 -41.46 -65.10 -16.56
CA LYS A 298 -40.83 -66.42 -16.72
C LYS A 298 -41.61 -67.57 -16.06
N ARG A 299 -42.75 -67.27 -15.42
CA ARG A 299 -43.65 -68.21 -14.68
C ARG A 299 -43.01 -68.90 -13.48
N GLU A 300 -41.93 -68.33 -12.95
CA GLU A 300 -41.19 -68.89 -11.80
C GLU A 300 -41.95 -68.65 -10.48
N ILE A 301 -42.82 -67.65 -10.44
CA ILE A 301 -43.74 -67.35 -9.35
C ILE A 301 -45.12 -66.97 -9.91
N SER A 302 -46.19 -67.18 -9.13
CA SER A 302 -47.55 -66.81 -9.55
C SER A 302 -47.77 -65.30 -9.43
N ALA A 303 -48.55 -64.74 -10.35
CA ALA A 303 -48.91 -63.32 -10.32
C ALA A 303 -49.65 -62.91 -9.03
N LYS A 304 -50.36 -63.86 -8.39
CA LYS A 304 -51.11 -63.61 -7.14
C LYS A 304 -50.18 -63.47 -5.93
N ASP A 305 -49.00 -64.06 -6.00
CA ASP A 305 -48.01 -64.08 -4.92
C ASP A 305 -46.92 -63.01 -5.10
N ALA A 306 -46.87 -62.35 -6.26
CA ALA A 306 -45.82 -61.40 -6.62
C ALA A 306 -45.98 -60.00 -6.01
N ASN A 307 -47.19 -59.67 -5.50
CA ASN A 307 -47.52 -58.42 -4.81
C ASN A 307 -46.89 -57.15 -5.45
N LEU A 308 -47.02 -57.03 -6.78
CA LEU A 308 -46.46 -55.92 -7.56
C LEU A 308 -47.30 -54.65 -7.38
N ASP A 309 -46.63 -53.51 -7.27
CA ASP A 309 -47.28 -52.22 -7.13
C ASP A 309 -48.07 -51.83 -8.41
N LEU A 310 -49.34 -51.43 -8.27
CA LEU A 310 -50.23 -51.17 -9.40
C LEU A 310 -49.79 -49.93 -10.19
N ASP A 311 -49.34 -48.89 -9.50
CA ASP A 311 -48.83 -47.67 -10.10
C ASP A 311 -47.52 -47.94 -10.87
N PHE A 312 -46.66 -48.83 -10.38
CA PHE A 312 -45.47 -49.29 -11.10
C PHE A 312 -45.82 -49.98 -12.43
N MET A 313 -46.85 -50.84 -12.45
CA MET A 313 -47.29 -51.53 -13.67
C MET A 313 -47.86 -50.58 -14.73
N GLN A 314 -48.70 -49.63 -14.31
CA GLN A 314 -49.27 -48.63 -15.23
C GLN A 314 -48.22 -47.67 -15.76
N ARG A 315 -47.23 -47.30 -14.94
CA ARG A 315 -46.09 -46.50 -15.36
C ARG A 315 -45.26 -47.21 -16.42
N ASN A 316 -44.94 -48.50 -16.27
CA ASN A 316 -44.16 -49.22 -17.27
C ASN A 316 -44.87 -49.36 -18.62
N LEU A 317 -46.19 -49.59 -18.61
CA LEU A 317 -46.97 -49.70 -19.85
C LEU A 317 -46.98 -48.37 -20.61
N LYS A 318 -47.23 -47.25 -19.91
CA LYS A 318 -47.22 -45.89 -20.48
C LYS A 318 -45.82 -45.47 -20.93
N GLN A 319 -44.78 -45.91 -20.22
CA GLN A 319 -43.40 -45.60 -20.56
C GLN A 319 -42.95 -46.31 -21.86
N ALA A 320 -43.43 -47.54 -22.12
CA ALA A 320 -43.16 -48.24 -23.38
C ALA A 320 -43.73 -47.48 -24.59
N GLU A 321 -44.95 -46.97 -24.48
CA GLU A 321 -45.60 -46.18 -25.54
C GLU A 321 -44.91 -44.82 -25.76
N ILE A 322 -44.52 -44.14 -24.67
CA ILE A 322 -43.82 -42.85 -24.72
C ILE A 322 -42.41 -42.99 -25.28
N ASN A 323 -41.69 -44.07 -24.96
CA ASN A 323 -40.32 -44.29 -25.45
C ASN A 323 -40.28 -44.49 -26.97
N LEU A 324 -41.26 -45.21 -27.51
CA LEU A 324 -41.43 -45.38 -28.95
C LEU A 324 -41.59 -44.02 -29.66
N THR A 325 -42.26 -43.06 -29.01
CA THR A 325 -42.56 -41.74 -29.56
C THR A 325 -41.44 -40.72 -29.33
N LYS A 326 -40.73 -40.79 -28.19
CA LYS A 326 -39.65 -39.86 -27.82
C LYS A 326 -38.33 -40.13 -28.54
N HIS A 327 -38.04 -41.38 -28.91
CA HIS A 327 -36.83 -41.68 -29.69
C HIS A 327 -36.86 -40.97 -31.05
N HIS A 328 -38.05 -40.78 -31.61
CA HIS A 328 -38.24 -40.02 -32.86
C HIS A 328 -38.06 -38.49 -32.70
N LYS A 329 -38.17 -37.94 -31.48
CA LYS A 329 -38.17 -36.48 -31.22
C LYS A 329 -36.85 -35.94 -30.67
N HIS A 330 -36.16 -36.69 -29.81
CA HIS A 330 -34.93 -36.23 -29.13
C HIS A 330 -33.72 -36.02 -30.03
N GLN A 331 -33.66 -36.71 -31.17
CA GLN A 331 -32.56 -36.50 -32.12
C GLN A 331 -32.59 -35.08 -32.71
N ASN A 332 -33.75 -34.40 -32.71
CA ASN A 332 -33.94 -33.10 -33.34
C ASN A 332 -33.73 -31.90 -32.40
N GLU A 333 -34.04 -32.01 -31.10
CA GLU A 333 -34.01 -30.88 -30.15
C GLU A 333 -32.63 -30.67 -29.48
N PHE A 334 -31.82 -31.73 -29.33
CA PHE A 334 -30.49 -31.67 -28.72
C PHE A 334 -29.52 -30.72 -29.47
N ASN A 335 -29.61 -30.66 -30.79
CA ASN A 335 -28.75 -29.81 -31.61
C ASN A 335 -29.04 -28.30 -31.45
N GLN A 336 -30.19 -27.92 -30.88
CA GLN A 336 -30.65 -26.53 -30.87
C GLN A 336 -30.45 -25.82 -29.51
N GLN A 337 -30.40 -26.57 -28.41
CA GLN A 337 -30.35 -26.02 -27.04
C GLN A 337 -28.94 -25.78 -26.48
N LEU A 338 -27.92 -26.50 -26.97
CA LEU A 338 -26.52 -26.26 -26.58
C LEU A 338 -26.06 -24.82 -26.86
N ALA A 339 -26.66 -24.14 -27.84
CA ALA A 339 -26.33 -22.78 -28.25
C ALA A 339 -26.84 -21.68 -27.31
N GLN A 340 -27.81 -21.95 -26.42
CA GLN A 340 -28.52 -20.88 -25.68
C GLN A 340 -28.19 -20.82 -24.18
N GLU A 341 -27.66 -21.89 -23.58
CA GLU A 341 -27.60 -22.02 -22.11
C GLU A 341 -26.30 -21.55 -21.44
N ILE A 342 -25.22 -21.36 -22.21
CA ILE A 342 -23.95 -20.79 -21.72
C ILE A 342 -24.14 -19.33 -21.22
N VAL A 343 -25.08 -18.59 -21.82
CA VAL A 343 -25.29 -17.15 -21.55
C VAL A 343 -25.95 -16.86 -20.19
N LYS A 344 -26.66 -17.83 -19.58
CA LYS A 344 -27.67 -17.51 -18.56
C LYS A 344 -27.28 -17.82 -17.10
N ASN A 345 -26.36 -18.76 -16.84
CA ASN A 345 -26.17 -19.31 -15.49
C ASN A 345 -25.06 -18.67 -14.63
N GLY A 346 -24.22 -17.76 -15.18
CA GLY A 346 -23.19 -17.07 -14.38
C GLY A 346 -23.72 -16.01 -13.40
N LEU A 347 -24.87 -15.38 -13.68
CA LEU A 347 -25.38 -14.25 -12.88
C LEU A 347 -26.13 -14.65 -11.60
N LYS A 348 -26.63 -15.88 -11.50
CA LYS A 348 -27.57 -16.25 -10.42
C LYS A 348 -26.88 -16.76 -9.15
N GLN A 349 -25.72 -17.42 -9.27
CA GLN A 349 -24.98 -17.97 -8.13
C GLN A 349 -24.26 -16.91 -7.26
N SER A 350 -23.93 -15.74 -7.82
CA SER A 350 -23.30 -14.64 -7.06
C SER A 350 -24.27 -13.88 -6.16
N HIS A 351 -25.57 -13.85 -6.50
CA HIS A 351 -26.61 -13.21 -5.71
C HIS A 351 -26.86 -13.94 -4.38
N ASP A 352 -26.99 -15.27 -4.41
CA ASP A 352 -27.43 -16.05 -3.26
C ASP A 352 -26.36 -16.23 -2.17
N LYS A 353 -25.08 -16.04 -2.53
CA LYS A 353 -23.95 -16.10 -1.60
C LYS A 353 -23.79 -14.83 -0.76
N LEU A 354 -24.13 -13.66 -1.30
CA LEU A 354 -24.09 -12.39 -0.57
C LEU A 354 -25.17 -12.32 0.53
N GLN A 355 -26.34 -12.91 0.26
CA GLN A 355 -27.46 -12.90 1.22
C GLN A 355 -27.16 -13.71 2.49
N SER A 356 -26.48 -14.85 2.35
CA SER A 356 -26.14 -15.74 3.46
C SER A 356 -25.13 -15.17 4.47
N LEU A 357 -24.27 -14.25 4.05
CA LEU A 357 -23.25 -13.63 4.91
C LEU A 357 -23.83 -12.48 5.76
N VAL A 358 -24.86 -11.79 5.26
CA VAL A 358 -25.57 -10.73 5.98
C VAL A 358 -26.33 -11.29 7.17
N ASP A 359 -26.89 -12.50 7.06
CA ASP A 359 -27.70 -13.11 8.11
C ASP A 359 -26.85 -13.62 9.30
N GLN A 360 -25.63 -14.12 9.04
CA GLN A 360 -24.70 -14.57 10.10
C GLN A 360 -24.13 -13.42 10.94
N HIS A 361 -23.99 -12.21 10.38
CA HIS A 361 -23.48 -11.04 11.11
C HIS A 361 -24.47 -10.54 12.18
N ASN A 362 -25.78 -10.69 11.93
CA ASN A 362 -26.83 -10.21 12.83
C ASN A 362 -27.03 -11.10 14.08
N GLU A 363 -26.67 -12.38 14.02
CA GLU A 363 -26.78 -13.30 15.16
C GLU A 363 -25.70 -13.08 16.24
N LEU A 364 -24.52 -12.57 15.85
CA LEU A 364 -23.39 -12.38 16.76
C LEU A 364 -23.48 -11.12 17.64
N THR A 365 -24.39 -10.18 17.33
CA THR A 365 -24.50 -8.90 18.06
C THR A 365 -25.50 -8.90 19.22
N GLN A 366 -26.26 -9.98 19.47
CA GLN A 366 -27.29 -10.04 20.53
C GLN A 366 -26.84 -10.64 21.88
N ASN A 367 -25.60 -11.12 22.02
CA ASN A 367 -25.04 -11.59 23.29
C ASN A 367 -23.88 -10.69 23.77
N LYS A 368 -24.23 -9.60 24.45
CA LYS A 368 -23.33 -8.90 25.38
C LYS A 368 -24.03 -8.81 26.74
N PRO A 369 -23.34 -9.15 27.85
CA PRO A 369 -23.77 -8.70 29.18
C PRO A 369 -23.60 -7.19 29.34
#